data_AF-A0A7W8PHJ5-F1
#
_entry.id   AF-A0A7W8PHJ5-F1
#
_cell.length_a   1.000
_cell.length_b   1.000
_cell.length_c   1.000
_cell.angle_alpha   90.00
_cell.angle_beta   90.00
_cell.angle_gamma   90.00
#
_symmetry.space_group_name_H-M   'P 1'
#
loop_
_entity.id
_entity.type
_entity.pdbx_description
1 polymer ?
#
loop_
_entity_poly.entity_id
_entity_poly.type
_entity_poly.pdbx_seq_one_letter_code
_entity_poly.pdbx_strand_id
1 'polypeptide(L)'
;MQYPNLQLSPREDETWVRASVLIQNAAITTLGGSKVKRRRMRVGAAYVNVFTPSGIGTKSNTDLCTAIRDSFEGQWSDPPLRYGQPTGVRIVTIGNDNQYYTQNVVIPFTFDVVA
;
A
#
# COMPACT_ATOMS: atom_id res chain seq x y z
N MET A 1 3.39 -14.61 -9.21
CA MET A 1 2.45 -13.82 -10.03
C MET A 1 2.74 -12.35 -9.81
N GLN A 2 3.19 -11.65 -10.84
CA GLN A 2 3.40 -10.20 -10.84
C GLN A 2 2.13 -9.60 -11.45
N TYR A 3 1.46 -8.67 -10.78
CA TYR A 3 0.30 -7.93 -11.32
C TYR A 3 0.65 -6.49 -11.77
N PRO A 4 1.73 -6.19 -12.53
CA PRO A 4 1.83 -4.90 -13.17
C PRO A 4 0.87 -4.85 -14.38
N ASN A 5 0.14 -3.74 -14.53
CA ASN A 5 -0.61 -3.35 -15.74
C ASN A 5 -2.01 -3.95 -15.94
N LEU A 6 -2.73 -4.31 -14.88
CA LEU A 6 -4.17 -4.61 -15.00
C LEU A 6 -4.95 -3.29 -15.10
N GLN A 7 -5.49 -2.99 -16.28
CA GLN A 7 -6.42 -1.89 -16.47
C GLN A 7 -7.85 -2.38 -16.22
N LEU A 8 -8.53 -1.72 -15.29
CA LEU A 8 -9.96 -1.89 -15.06
C LEU A 8 -10.67 -0.59 -15.47
N SER A 9 -11.84 -0.71 -16.08
CA SER A 9 -12.66 0.41 -16.52
C SER A 9 -13.88 0.54 -15.60
N PRO A 10 -13.78 1.32 -14.50
CA PRO A 10 -14.91 1.55 -13.62
C PRO A 10 -16.00 2.37 -14.33
N ARG A 11 -17.24 2.25 -13.87
CA ARG A 11 -18.32 3.15 -14.33
C ARG A 11 -18.12 4.55 -13.75
N GLU A 12 -18.65 5.56 -14.44
CA GLU A 12 -18.47 6.97 -14.06
C GLU A 12 -19.10 7.34 -12.71
N ASP A 13 -20.13 6.60 -12.30
CA ASP A 13 -20.90 6.77 -11.07
C ASP A 13 -20.44 5.87 -9.92
N GLU A 14 -19.46 5.00 -10.15
CA GLU A 14 -18.97 4.05 -9.16
C GLU A 14 -17.71 4.58 -8.44
N THR A 15 -17.59 4.26 -7.15
CA THR A 15 -16.33 4.46 -6.43
C THR A 15 -15.35 3.39 -6.87
N TRP A 16 -14.13 3.81 -7.23
CA TRP A 16 -13.11 2.92 -7.74
C TRP A 16 -11.75 3.18 -7.09
N VAL A 17 -10.85 2.21 -7.24
CA VAL A 17 -9.52 2.27 -6.64
C VAL A 17 -8.42 2.07 -7.67
N ARG A 18 -7.31 2.77 -7.49
CA ARG A 18 -6.04 2.49 -8.17
C ARG A 18 -5.04 1.99 -7.15
N ALA A 19 -4.54 0.78 -7.35
CA ALA A 19 -3.47 0.22 -6.53
C ALA A 19 -2.14 0.28 -7.29
N SER A 20 -1.08 0.71 -6.61
CA SER A 20 0.29 0.66 -7.13
C SER A 20 1.24 0.19 -6.03
N VAL A 21 2.27 -0.57 -6.41
CA VAL A 21 3.26 -1.12 -5.48
C VAL A 21 4.63 -0.61 -5.89
N LEU A 22 5.31 0.07 -4.98
CA LEU A 22 6.64 0.62 -5.19
C LEU A 22 7.60 0.03 -4.16
N ILE A 23 8.75 -0.46 -4.62
CA ILE A 23 9.81 -0.96 -3.75
C ILE A 23 10.84 0.17 -3.60
N GLN A 24 11.09 0.61 -2.37
CA GLN A 24 11.96 1.73 -2.03
C GLN A 24 13.17 1.22 -1.25
N ASN A 25 14.29 1.04 -1.97
CA ASN A 25 15.62 0.68 -1.45
C ASN A 25 15.73 -0.62 -0.62
N ALA A 26 16.92 -1.23 -0.72
CA ALA A 26 17.29 -2.43 0.01
C ALA A 26 18.36 -2.08 1.05
N ALA A 27 18.08 -2.29 2.33
CA ALA A 27 19.11 -2.28 3.35
C ALA A 27 19.80 -3.65 3.35
N ILE A 28 21.11 -3.67 3.11
CA ILE A 28 21.92 -4.90 3.17
C ILE A 28 22.57 -4.95 4.55
N THR A 29 22.16 -5.90 5.39
CA THR A 29 22.84 -6.16 6.67
C THR A 29 23.67 -7.43 6.51
N THR A 30 25.00 -7.28 6.46
CA THR A 30 25.93 -8.41 6.46
C THR A 30 26.45 -8.67 7.86
N LEU A 31 26.22 -9.86 8.41
CA LEU A 31 27.02 -10.38 9.52
C LEU A 31 28.37 -10.76 8.90
N GLY A 32 29.43 -10.02 9.22
CA GLY A 32 30.73 -10.13 8.54
C GLY A 32 31.29 -11.57 8.46
N GLY A 33 31.93 -11.89 7.33
CA GLY A 33 32.58 -13.19 7.07
C GLY A 33 32.27 -13.74 5.68
N SER A 34 33.25 -14.35 5.02
CA SER A 34 33.14 -14.88 3.65
C SER A 34 32.20 -16.09 3.50
N LYS A 35 31.69 -16.63 4.61
CA LYS A 35 30.83 -17.85 4.66
C LYS A 35 29.46 -17.64 5.32
N VAL A 36 29.07 -16.40 5.66
CA VAL A 36 27.82 -16.14 6.40
C VAL A 36 26.68 -15.76 5.45
N LYS A 37 25.48 -16.34 5.67
CA LYS A 37 24.26 -16.03 4.90
C LYS A 37 23.96 -14.52 4.96
N ARG A 38 23.63 -13.93 3.82
CA ARG A 38 23.34 -12.48 3.72
C ARG A 38 21.85 -12.27 3.89
N ARG A 39 21.44 -11.52 4.92
CA ARG A 39 20.04 -11.08 5.08
C ARG A 39 19.89 -9.71 4.42
N ARG A 40 19.03 -9.61 3.41
CA ARG A 40 18.66 -8.35 2.79
C ARG A 40 17.24 -7.99 3.19
N MET A 41 17.09 -6.89 3.92
CA MET A 41 15.77 -6.34 4.22
C MET A 41 15.42 -5.33 3.14
N ARG A 42 14.29 -5.54 2.47
CA ARG A 42 13.76 -4.59 1.49
C ARG A 42 12.57 -3.87 2.08
N VAL A 43 12.44 -2.59 1.74
CA VAL A 43 11.30 -1.76 2.14
C VAL A 43 10.55 -1.35 0.88
N GLY A 44 9.24 -1.22 0.99
CA GLY A 44 8.37 -0.74 -0.07
C GLY A 44 7.11 -0.11 0.50
N ALA A 45 6.28 0.41 -0.38
CA ALA A 45 4.96 0.90 -0.05
C ALA A 45 3.98 0.56 -1.16
N ALA A 46 2.80 0.08 -0.78
CA ALA A 46 1.64 0.04 -1.65
C ALA A 46 0.83 1.33 -1.45
N TYR A 47 0.38 1.91 -2.55
CA TYR A 47 -0.45 3.10 -2.59
C TYR A 47 -1.79 2.72 -3.20
N VAL A 48 -2.86 2.96 -2.45
CA VAL A 48 -4.24 2.74 -2.89
C VAL A 48 -4.91 4.10 -2.96
N ASN A 49 -5.13 4.60 -4.16
CA ASN A 49 -5.91 5.82 -4.40
C ASN A 49 -7.39 5.43 -4.51
N VAL A 50 -8.25 6.02 -3.70
CA VAL A 50 -9.70 5.78 -3.70
C VAL A 50 -10.38 7.01 -4.26
N PHE A 51 -11.12 6.82 -5.37
CA PHE A 51 -11.82 7.86 -6.09
C PHE A 51 -13.32 7.67 -5.91
N THR A 52 -14.00 8.66 -5.33
CA THR A 52 -15.45 8.67 -5.15
C THR A 52 -16.04 9.82 -5.95
N PRO A 53 -17.06 9.59 -6.79
CA PRO A 53 -17.68 10.67 -7.56
C PRO A 53 -18.19 11.81 -6.67
N SER A 54 -18.01 13.04 -7.14
CA SER A 54 -18.50 14.23 -6.47
C SER A 54 -20.02 14.22 -6.35
N GLY A 55 -20.53 14.69 -5.21
CA GLY A 55 -21.98 14.75 -4.94
C GLY A 55 -22.58 13.52 -4.23
N ILE A 56 -21.87 12.39 -4.16
CA ILE A 56 -22.34 11.15 -3.49
C ILE A 56 -22.00 11.13 -1.98
N GLY A 57 -21.31 12.18 -1.50
CA GLY A 57 -20.88 12.30 -0.10
C GLY A 57 -19.57 11.56 0.17
N THR A 58 -18.76 12.08 1.10
CA THR A 58 -17.41 11.57 1.36
C THR A 58 -17.38 10.35 2.29
N LYS A 59 -18.52 9.98 2.89
CA LYS A 59 -18.60 8.88 3.87
C LYS A 59 -18.16 7.55 3.27
N SER A 60 -18.63 7.18 2.09
CA SER A 60 -18.24 5.93 1.42
C SER A 60 -16.74 5.85 1.14
N ASN A 61 -16.12 6.99 0.83
CA ASN A 61 -14.67 7.07 0.63
C ASN A 61 -13.92 6.82 1.95
N THR A 62 -14.34 7.51 3.02
CA THR A 62 -13.76 7.36 4.35
C THR A 62 -13.92 5.94 4.89
N ASP A 63 -15.10 5.35 4.75
CA ASP A 63 -15.39 3.99 5.23
C ASP A 63 -14.52 2.96 4.47
N LEU A 64 -14.38 3.11 3.15
CA LEU A 64 -13.51 2.24 2.34
C LEU A 64 -12.03 2.41 2.68
N CYS A 65 -11.54 3.64 2.81
CA CYS A 65 -10.15 3.90 3.23
C CYS A 65 -9.85 3.33 4.61
N THR A 66 -10.80 3.44 5.54
CA THR A 66 -10.69 2.88 6.90
C THR A 66 -10.65 1.37 6.85
N ALA A 67 -11.54 0.72 6.10
CA ALA A 67 -11.54 -0.72 5.92
C ALA A 67 -10.23 -1.23 5.31
N ILE A 68 -9.68 -0.52 4.32
CA ILE A 68 -8.36 -0.84 3.74
C ILE A 68 -7.28 -0.72 4.81
N ARG A 69 -7.22 0.40 5.55
CA ARG A 69 -6.23 0.59 6.62
C ARG A 69 -6.29 -0.56 7.62
N ASP A 70 -7.47 -0.82 8.17
CA ASP A 70 -7.69 -1.82 9.20
C ASP A 70 -7.35 -3.24 8.69
N SER A 71 -7.56 -3.49 7.40
CA SER A 71 -7.18 -4.76 6.76
C SER A 71 -5.67 -4.95 6.62
N PHE A 72 -4.85 -3.92 6.79
CA PHE A 72 -3.38 -3.96 6.70
C PHE A 72 -2.68 -3.57 8.02
N GLU A 73 -3.44 -3.14 9.02
CA GLU A 73 -2.97 -2.78 10.34
C GLU A 73 -3.02 -3.99 11.28
N GLY A 74 -1.87 -4.39 11.84
CA GLY A 74 -1.81 -5.53 12.76
C GLY A 74 -0.50 -6.32 12.70
N GLN A 75 -0.43 -7.38 13.51
CA GLN A 75 0.67 -8.34 13.44
C GLN A 75 0.34 -9.44 12.44
N TRP A 76 1.08 -9.43 11.33
CA TRP A 76 0.95 -10.44 10.28
C TRP A 76 1.82 -11.65 10.61
N SER A 77 1.21 -12.82 10.57
CA SER A 77 1.89 -14.12 10.75
C SER A 77 2.59 -14.61 9.48
N ASP A 78 2.71 -13.76 8.44
CA ASP A 78 3.26 -14.11 7.12
C ASP A 78 4.73 -13.65 6.96
N PRO A 79 5.73 -14.31 7.58
CA PRO A 79 7.10 -14.09 7.16
C PRO A 79 7.25 -14.63 5.72
N PRO A 80 7.94 -13.88 4.83
CA PRO A 80 8.86 -12.79 5.13
C PRO A 80 8.27 -11.36 5.08
N LEU A 81 6.96 -11.18 4.85
CA LEU A 81 6.34 -9.88 4.55
C LEU A 81 5.63 -9.26 5.76
N ARG A 82 5.96 -8.01 6.10
CA ARG A 82 5.35 -7.28 7.21
C ARG A 82 4.73 -5.99 6.69
N TYR A 83 3.43 -5.82 6.89
CA TYR A 83 2.70 -4.61 6.51
C TYR A 83 2.64 -3.61 7.67
N GLY A 84 2.41 -2.34 7.35
CA GLY A 84 2.35 -1.25 8.33
C GLY A 84 3.71 -0.89 8.92
N GLN A 85 4.82 -1.44 8.43
CA GLN A 85 6.16 -1.10 8.90
C GLN A 85 6.94 -0.33 7.83
N PRO A 86 7.73 0.70 8.21
CA PRO A 86 8.04 1.11 9.59
C PRO A 86 7.10 2.16 10.19
N THR A 87 6.25 2.82 9.40
CA THR A 87 5.55 4.05 9.82
C THR A 87 4.07 3.88 10.20
N GLY A 88 3.52 2.67 10.12
CA GLY A 88 2.06 2.44 10.15
C GLY A 88 1.41 2.67 8.79
N VAL A 89 0.20 2.12 8.63
CA VAL A 89 -0.67 2.40 7.48
C VAL A 89 -1.33 3.76 7.71
N ARG A 90 -1.32 4.63 6.69
CA ARG A 90 -1.87 5.99 6.82
C ARG A 90 -2.82 6.33 5.69
N ILE A 91 -3.83 7.14 6.01
CA ILE A 91 -4.77 7.71 5.03
C ILE A 91 -4.39 9.18 4.83
N VAL A 92 -4.26 9.58 3.56
CA VAL A 92 -3.91 10.94 3.16
C VAL A 92 -5.03 11.49 2.29
N THR A 93 -5.70 12.52 2.76
CA THR A 93 -6.74 13.21 1.98
C THR A 93 -6.10 14.11 0.94
N ILE A 94 -6.48 13.93 -0.33
CA ILE A 94 -6.02 14.79 -1.44
C ILE A 94 -7.01 15.95 -1.66
N GLY A 95 -8.31 15.66 -1.60
CA GLY A 95 -9.37 16.65 -1.76
C GLY A 95 -10.29 16.32 -2.94
N ASN A 96 -10.97 17.35 -3.47
CA ASN A 96 -11.94 17.22 -4.55
C ASN A 96 -11.39 17.92 -5.81
N ASP A 97 -11.48 17.28 -6.98
CA ASP A 97 -11.04 17.81 -8.28
C ASP A 97 -12.22 18.18 -9.22
N ASN A 98 -13.38 18.48 -8.65
CA ASN A 98 -14.70 18.71 -9.27
C ASN A 98 -15.37 17.46 -9.86
N GLN A 99 -14.64 16.37 -10.11
CA GLN A 99 -15.22 15.10 -10.58
C GLN A 99 -15.18 14.03 -9.50
N TYR A 100 -14.09 13.95 -8.75
CA TYR A 100 -13.86 12.95 -7.73
C TYR A 100 -13.34 13.58 -6.44
N TYR A 101 -13.83 13.06 -5.33
CA TYR A 101 -13.14 13.16 -4.05
C TYR A 101 -12.13 12.03 -3.94
N THR A 102 -10.88 12.38 -3.64
CA THR A 102 -9.75 11.46 -3.63
C THR A 102 -9.09 11.38 -2.25
N GLN A 103 -8.86 10.16 -1.78
CA GLN A 103 -8.01 9.85 -0.65
C GLN A 103 -7.01 8.74 -1.02
N ASN A 104 -5.85 8.75 -0.37
CA ASN A 104 -4.79 7.80 -0.61
C ASN A 104 -4.50 7.01 0.65
N VAL A 105 -4.56 5.68 0.59
CA VAL A 105 -4.08 4.81 1.64
C VAL A 105 -2.66 4.39 1.30
N VAL A 106 -1.71 4.68 2.19
CA VAL A 106 -0.30 4.31 2.05
C VAL A 106 -0.01 3.18 3.01
N ILE A 107 0.33 2.02 2.46
CA ILE A 107 0.61 0.77 3.18
C ILE A 107 2.11 0.48 3.02
N PRO A 108 2.96 0.92 3.96
CA PRO A 108 4.36 0.57 3.92
C PRO A 108 4.51 -0.93 4.25
N PHE A 109 5.47 -1.60 3.62
CA PHE A 109 5.78 -2.99 3.87
C PHE A 109 7.28 -3.24 3.87
N THR A 110 7.70 -4.24 4.65
CA THR A 110 9.08 -4.73 4.66
C THR A 110 9.08 -6.22 4.34
N PHE A 111 10.12 -6.69 3.64
CA PHE A 111 10.30 -8.11 3.42
C PHE A 111 11.76 -8.53 3.47
N ASP A 112 11.98 -9.70 4.05
CA ASP A 112 13.29 -10.34 4.08
C ASP A 112 13.52 -11.18 2.82
N VAL A 113 14.69 -11.00 2.22
CA VAL A 113 15.22 -11.89 1.19
C VAL A 113 16.48 -12.54 1.75
N VAL A 114 16.40 -13.83 2.03
CA VAL A 114 17.57 -14.66 2.37
C VAL A 114 18.15 -15.17 1.06
N ALA A 115 19.40 -14.78 0.77
CA ALA A 115 20.17 -15.26 -0.38
C ALA A 115 21.40 -16.04 0.10
#